data_AF-A0A9W9ETQ5-F1
#
_entry.id   AF-A0A9W9ETQ5-F1
#
_cell.length_a   1.000
_cell.length_b   1.000
_cell.length_c   1.000
_cell.angle_alpha   90.00
_cell.angle_beta   90.00
_cell.angle_gamma   90.00
#
_symmetry.space_group_name_H-M   'P 1'
#
loop_
_entity.id
_entity.type
_entity.pdbx_description
1 polymer ?
#
loop_
_entity_poly.entity_id
_entity_poly.type
_entity_poly.pdbx_seq_one_letter_code
_entity_poly.pdbx_strand_id
1 'polypeptide(L)'
;MDRFTANAADNNNYQNPNVQLGPEPLPPLPPSVASVCPPTTASAKENLSVKLGPPQNPPVTDIANVLQEWNWDPSDQDIDRDDLDSMIERCNTRIETGILPEIWQRKLEDIVAQKEVKDAIQRAEPELPFETALRVHTLREMQEMIESKNDPYDQLDNLKSIIFAYINGHLQWNSGANEASFWFRGQCISSPENFDLDDYYTIARRLRAETSFWVEGLNEAGPAPMCAVTETRTNPYDITFAPQYSHWIDFEIRIPGTERSMKLEFFEDSGSAFPTIWTDDISNLLTLNGNGTIVPSFSHVLYSTLSTQDEAPTVILEMKVAGNPPTRTWFPLQVMVKPMNEKTNFKHRLSGKWWRYAVLNEQSRGLHAGNTLDDIFF
;
A
#
# COMPACT_ATOMS: atom_id res chain seq x y z
N MET A 1 -11.75 64.64 18.99
CA MET A 1 -11.64 65.67 17.95
C MET A 1 -10.77 65.07 16.88
N ASP A 2 -11.42 64.42 15.90
CA ASP A 2 -11.67 65.00 14.57
C ASP A 2 -10.36 65.08 13.78
N ARG A 3 -10.18 64.58 12.55
CA ARG A 3 -10.97 63.97 11.49
C ARG A 3 -9.90 63.49 10.50
N PHE A 4 -9.99 62.28 9.95
CA PHE A 4 -9.47 62.05 8.60
C PHE A 4 -10.56 61.37 7.79
N THR A 5 -11.09 62.16 6.88
CA THR A 5 -12.17 61.87 5.95
C THR A 5 -11.70 60.95 4.84
N ALA A 6 -12.60 60.03 4.50
CA ALA A 6 -12.54 59.13 3.38
C ALA A 6 -12.46 59.86 2.02
N ASN A 7 -11.78 59.23 1.07
CA ASN A 7 -12.05 59.40 -0.35
C ASN A 7 -12.44 58.02 -0.91
N ALA A 8 -13.74 57.86 -1.14
CA ALA A 8 -14.31 56.82 -1.97
C ALA A 8 -14.22 57.29 -3.43
N ALA A 9 -13.70 56.43 -4.30
CA ALA A 9 -13.87 56.56 -5.74
C ALA A 9 -14.32 55.19 -6.25
N ASP A 10 -15.54 55.18 -6.74
CA ASP A 10 -16.19 54.12 -7.48
C ASP A 10 -15.36 53.68 -8.70
N ASN A 11 -15.33 52.38 -8.95
CA ASN A 11 -15.41 51.90 -10.33
C ASN A 11 -16.13 50.55 -10.40
N ASN A 12 -17.19 50.58 -11.20
CA ASN A 12 -18.17 49.55 -11.46
C ASN A 12 -17.65 48.39 -12.32
N ASN A 13 -18.45 47.32 -12.31
CA ASN A 13 -18.72 46.37 -13.38
C ASN A 13 -17.73 45.22 -13.61
N TYR A 14 -17.93 44.15 -12.84
CA TYR A 14 -17.92 42.80 -13.41
C TYR A 14 -19.24 42.11 -13.04
N GLN A 15 -20.16 42.07 -14.02
CA GLN A 15 -21.30 41.17 -13.98
C GLN A 15 -20.77 39.74 -14.15
N ASN A 16 -20.86 38.96 -13.08
CA ASN A 16 -20.56 37.54 -13.05
C ASN A 16 -21.84 36.78 -13.45
N PRO A 17 -21.90 36.05 -14.57
CA PRO A 17 -23.06 35.23 -14.88
C PRO A 17 -23.04 34.00 -13.97
N ASN A 18 -23.94 34.00 -12.98
CA ASN A 18 -24.32 32.81 -12.22
C ASN A 18 -24.86 31.74 -13.19
N VAL A 19 -24.01 30.83 -13.62
CA VAL A 19 -24.45 29.57 -14.24
C VAL A 19 -24.58 28.54 -13.11
N GLN A 20 -25.79 28.39 -12.59
CA GLN A 20 -26.18 27.20 -11.82
C GLN A 20 -26.22 26.01 -12.79
N LEU A 21 -25.10 25.27 -12.89
CA LEU A 21 -25.12 23.91 -13.43
C LEU A 21 -25.57 23.00 -12.30
N GLY A 22 -26.86 22.63 -12.30
CA GLY A 22 -27.34 21.49 -11.53
C GLY A 22 -26.73 20.19 -12.07
N PRO A 23 -26.64 19.13 -11.24
CA PRO A 23 -26.12 17.84 -11.70
C PRO A 23 -27.06 17.26 -12.76
N GLU A 24 -26.53 17.10 -13.97
CA GLU A 24 -27.20 16.41 -15.06
C GLU A 24 -27.28 14.91 -14.74
N PRO A 25 -28.45 14.26 -14.84
CA PRO A 25 -28.57 12.82 -14.58
C PRO A 25 -27.77 12.02 -15.60
N LEU A 26 -26.90 11.14 -15.11
CA LEU A 26 -26.08 10.27 -15.96
C LEU A 26 -26.95 9.30 -16.79
N PRO A 27 -26.58 9.02 -18.05
CA PRO A 27 -27.27 8.02 -18.85
C PRO A 27 -27.05 6.60 -18.29
N PRO A 28 -28.02 5.69 -18.46
CA PRO A 28 -27.91 4.31 -17.99
C PRO A 28 -26.80 3.55 -18.74
N LEU A 29 -26.02 2.77 -17.99
CA LEU A 29 -24.95 1.92 -18.51
C LEU A 29 -25.49 0.79 -19.40
N PRO A 30 -24.76 0.40 -20.47
CA PRO A 30 -25.12 -0.74 -21.30
C PRO A 30 -24.93 -2.09 -20.54
N PRO A 31 -25.69 -3.13 -20.88
CA PRO A 31 -25.57 -4.45 -20.25
C PRO A 31 -24.22 -5.10 -20.59
N SER A 32 -23.50 -5.52 -19.54
CA SER A 32 -22.19 -6.19 -19.61
C SER A 32 -22.29 -7.57 -20.30
N VAL A 33 -21.38 -7.81 -21.24
CA VAL A 33 -21.20 -9.10 -21.92
C VAL A 33 -20.14 -9.88 -21.16
N ALA A 34 -20.56 -10.90 -20.40
CA ALA A 34 -19.66 -11.79 -19.68
C ALA A 34 -18.78 -12.59 -20.67
N SER A 35 -17.47 -12.37 -20.62
CA SER A 35 -16.47 -13.19 -21.32
C SER A 35 -15.95 -14.26 -20.37
N VAL A 36 -16.17 -15.52 -20.73
CA VAL A 36 -15.72 -16.69 -19.95
C VAL A 36 -14.29 -17.05 -20.36
N CYS A 37 -13.31 -16.79 -19.48
CA CYS A 37 -11.96 -17.33 -19.62
C CYS A 37 -11.86 -18.72 -18.97
N PRO A 38 -11.10 -19.66 -19.57
CA PRO A 38 -10.91 -21.00 -19.01
C PRO A 38 -9.92 -20.98 -17.83
N PRO A 39 -10.05 -21.92 -16.87
CA PRO A 39 -9.21 -21.97 -15.69
C PRO A 39 -7.77 -22.39 -16.02
N THR A 40 -6.81 -21.67 -15.44
CA THR A 40 -5.39 -22.01 -15.46
C THR A 40 -5.13 -23.21 -14.56
N THR A 41 -4.56 -24.28 -15.12
CA THR A 41 -4.18 -25.50 -14.41
C THR A 41 -3.03 -25.25 -13.44
N ALA A 42 -3.24 -25.57 -12.16
CA ALA A 42 -2.22 -25.57 -11.12
C ALA A 42 -1.08 -26.56 -11.43
N SER A 43 0.16 -26.09 -11.35
CA SER A 43 1.37 -26.90 -11.46
C SER A 43 1.58 -27.74 -10.19
N ALA A 44 1.76 -29.05 -10.35
CA ALA A 44 2.08 -29.95 -9.25
C ALA A 44 3.50 -29.67 -8.72
N LYS A 45 3.61 -29.25 -7.45
CA LYS A 45 4.91 -29.04 -6.77
C LYS A 45 5.52 -30.41 -6.39
N GLU A 46 6.76 -30.64 -6.83
CA GLU A 46 7.59 -31.76 -6.37
C GLU A 46 7.94 -31.58 -4.90
N ASN A 47 7.52 -32.53 -4.06
CA ASN A 47 7.96 -32.65 -2.67
C ASN A 47 9.45 -32.99 -2.61
N LEU A 48 10.31 -31.99 -2.47
CA LEU A 48 11.70 -32.18 -2.07
C LEU A 48 11.71 -32.65 -0.61
N SER A 49 11.81 -33.96 -0.40
CA SER A 49 11.95 -34.54 0.94
C SER A 49 13.27 -34.09 1.57
N VAL A 50 13.24 -33.03 2.38
CA VAL A 50 14.37 -32.64 3.23
C VAL A 50 14.65 -33.81 4.19
N LYS A 51 15.87 -34.36 4.13
CA LYS A 51 16.31 -35.39 5.08
C LYS A 51 16.39 -34.77 6.47
N LEU A 52 15.36 -35.01 7.29
CA LEU A 52 15.38 -34.72 8.72
C LEU A 52 16.47 -35.57 9.39
N GLY A 53 17.23 -34.96 10.30
CA GLY A 53 18.15 -35.68 11.18
C GLY A 53 17.40 -36.73 12.03
N PRO A 54 18.09 -37.76 12.55
CA PRO A 54 17.45 -38.75 13.41
C PRO A 54 16.91 -38.09 14.69
N PRO A 55 15.88 -38.65 15.34
CA PRO A 55 15.39 -38.16 16.62
C PRO A 55 16.51 -38.09 17.67
N GLN A 56 16.60 -36.97 18.38
CA GLN A 56 17.63 -36.71 19.38
C GLN A 56 17.10 -36.96 20.79
N ASN A 57 17.87 -37.71 21.58
CA ASN A 57 17.61 -37.92 23.00
C ASN A 57 18.96 -37.94 23.77
N PRO A 58 19.28 -36.92 24.59
CA PRO A 58 18.43 -35.77 24.94
C PRO A 58 18.25 -34.79 23.76
N PRO A 59 17.19 -33.94 23.78
CA PRO A 59 16.99 -32.90 22.78
C PRO A 59 18.19 -31.95 22.68
N VAL A 60 18.51 -31.51 21.47
CA VAL A 60 19.54 -30.51 21.19
C VAL A 60 18.93 -29.13 21.35
N THR A 61 19.30 -28.41 22.40
CA THR A 61 18.74 -27.09 22.73
C THR A 61 19.65 -25.91 22.38
N ASP A 62 20.89 -26.18 21.93
CA ASP A 62 21.86 -25.16 21.53
C ASP A 62 22.19 -25.33 20.05
N ILE A 63 22.08 -24.23 19.30
CA ILE A 63 22.35 -24.18 17.86
C ILE A 63 23.79 -24.58 17.52
N ALA A 64 24.74 -24.33 18.42
CA ALA A 64 26.14 -24.73 18.24
C ALA A 64 26.33 -26.25 18.19
N ASN A 65 25.36 -27.01 18.69
CA ASN A 65 25.36 -28.47 18.71
C ASN A 65 24.53 -29.08 17.56
N VAL A 66 23.92 -28.26 16.71
CA VAL A 66 23.20 -28.73 15.52
C VAL A 66 24.22 -29.07 14.44
N LEU A 67 24.26 -30.35 14.04
CA LEU A 67 25.20 -30.82 13.03
C LEU A 67 24.79 -30.35 11.64
N GLN A 68 25.76 -29.91 10.83
CA GLN A 68 25.51 -29.37 9.49
C GLN A 68 24.81 -30.37 8.56
N GLU A 69 25.13 -31.67 8.71
CA GLU A 69 24.53 -32.77 7.95
C GLU A 69 23.04 -33.01 8.25
N TRP A 70 22.48 -32.43 9.31
CA TRP A 70 21.05 -32.53 9.61
C TRP A 70 20.19 -31.64 8.71
N ASN A 71 20.83 -30.86 7.83
CA ASN A 71 20.19 -29.94 6.89
C ASN A 71 19.07 -29.13 7.56
N TRP A 72 19.37 -28.66 8.77
CA TRP A 72 18.44 -27.91 9.59
C TRP A 72 18.44 -26.46 9.11
N ASP A 73 17.25 -25.97 8.75
CA ASP A 73 17.01 -24.59 8.35
C ASP A 73 15.83 -24.06 9.18
N PRO A 74 16.03 -23.02 10.02
CA PRO A 74 14.93 -22.46 10.82
C PRO A 74 13.84 -21.81 9.96
N SER A 75 14.18 -21.44 8.72
CA SER A 75 13.27 -20.79 7.80
C SER A 75 12.34 -21.76 7.04
N ASP A 76 12.71 -23.05 6.93
CA ASP A 76 11.95 -24.09 6.19
C ASP A 76 11.37 -23.54 4.87
N GLN A 77 12.25 -23.03 4.00
CA GLN A 77 11.83 -22.40 2.72
C GLN A 77 11.30 -23.42 1.69
N ASP A 78 11.29 -24.71 2.01
CA ASP A 78 10.80 -25.79 1.18
C ASP A 78 9.27 -25.95 1.22
N ILE A 79 8.60 -25.36 2.22
CA ILE A 79 7.15 -25.37 2.35
C ILE A 79 6.59 -24.02 1.91
N ASP A 80 5.43 -24.06 1.24
CA ASP A 80 4.69 -22.85 0.93
C ASP A 80 4.25 -22.14 2.22
N ARG A 81 4.52 -20.84 2.33
CA ARG A 81 4.19 -20.08 3.56
C ARG A 81 2.70 -19.96 3.81
N ASP A 82 1.90 -20.12 2.76
CA ASP A 82 0.44 -20.03 2.85
C ASP A 82 -0.22 -21.39 3.16
N ASP A 83 0.56 -22.49 3.10
CA ASP A 83 0.13 -23.83 3.48
C ASP A 83 0.35 -24.06 4.99
N LEU A 84 -0.49 -23.39 5.78
CA LEU A 84 -0.42 -23.42 7.24
C LEU A 84 -0.53 -24.84 7.82
N ASP A 85 -1.26 -25.74 7.16
CA ASP A 85 -1.41 -27.12 7.62
C ASP A 85 -0.11 -27.91 7.47
N SER A 86 0.55 -27.82 6.31
CA SER A 86 1.89 -28.39 6.10
C SER A 86 2.92 -27.79 7.04
N MET A 87 2.84 -26.48 7.33
CA MET A 87 3.74 -25.83 8.29
C MET A 87 3.51 -26.31 9.73
N ILE A 88 2.27 -26.54 10.15
CA ILE A 88 1.93 -27.11 11.46
C ILE A 88 2.49 -28.53 11.58
N GLU A 89 2.28 -29.38 10.57
CA GLU A 89 2.81 -30.75 10.53
C GLU A 89 4.34 -30.74 10.60
N ARG A 90 4.99 -29.83 9.86
CA ARG A 90 6.45 -29.67 9.90
C ARG A 90 6.95 -29.25 11.28
N CYS A 91 6.29 -28.30 11.94
CA CYS A 91 6.67 -27.88 13.28
C CYS A 91 6.57 -29.05 14.28
N ASN A 92 5.47 -29.81 14.26
CA ASN A 92 5.30 -31.00 15.10
C ASN A 92 6.41 -32.03 14.84
N THR A 93 6.71 -32.32 13.57
CA THR A 93 7.79 -33.24 13.20
C THR A 93 9.15 -32.77 13.74
N ARG A 94 9.45 -31.46 13.63
CA ARG A 94 10.71 -30.87 14.12
C ARG A 94 10.80 -30.92 15.65
N ILE A 95 9.70 -30.67 16.36
CA ILE A 95 9.62 -30.83 17.82
C ILE A 95 9.92 -32.28 18.22
N GLU A 96 9.31 -33.25 17.54
CA GLU A 96 9.53 -34.68 17.80
C GLU A 96 10.97 -35.13 17.53
N THR A 97 11.63 -34.57 16.49
CA THR A 97 13.05 -34.85 16.24
C THR A 97 13.99 -34.33 17.33
N GLY A 98 13.51 -33.44 18.21
CA GLY A 98 14.27 -32.94 19.36
C GLY A 98 15.40 -31.98 18.99
N ILE A 99 15.42 -31.42 17.78
CA ILE A 99 16.41 -30.41 17.35
C ILE A 99 15.80 -29.02 17.52
N LEU A 100 16.28 -28.26 18.50
CA LEU A 100 15.82 -26.93 18.89
C LEU A 100 14.30 -26.83 19.09
N PRO A 101 13.68 -27.74 19.88
CA PRO A 101 12.22 -27.85 19.98
C PRO A 101 11.53 -26.56 20.44
N GLU A 102 12.20 -25.73 21.26
CA GLU A 102 11.64 -24.46 21.74
C GLU A 102 11.38 -23.45 20.61
N ILE A 103 12.24 -23.40 19.58
CA ILE A 103 12.06 -22.50 18.43
C ILE A 103 10.83 -22.93 17.64
N TRP A 104 10.67 -24.24 17.42
CA TRP A 104 9.54 -24.81 16.70
C TRP A 104 8.24 -24.71 17.48
N GLN A 105 8.28 -24.79 18.80
CA GLN A 105 7.12 -24.58 19.65
C GLN A 105 6.58 -23.15 19.51
N ARG A 106 7.45 -22.13 19.54
CA ARG A 106 7.04 -20.74 19.30
C ARG A 106 6.49 -20.54 17.89
N LYS A 107 7.18 -21.08 16.88
CA LYS A 107 6.73 -21.02 15.49
C LYS A 107 5.36 -21.69 15.31
N LEU A 108 5.13 -22.83 15.97
CA LEU A 108 3.84 -23.53 15.98
C LEU A 108 2.73 -22.68 16.58
N GLU A 109 2.98 -22.02 17.71
CA GLU A 109 2.03 -21.08 18.33
C GLU A 109 1.63 -19.97 17.37
N ASP A 110 2.60 -19.36 16.67
CA ASP A 110 2.35 -18.31 15.68
C ASP A 110 1.53 -18.80 14.48
N ILE A 111 1.86 -19.98 13.94
CA ILE A 111 1.15 -20.55 12.77
C ILE A 111 -0.28 -20.97 13.15
N VAL A 112 -0.47 -21.56 14.34
CA VAL A 112 -1.81 -21.93 14.84
C VAL A 112 -2.67 -20.68 15.00
N ALA A 113 -2.13 -19.60 15.58
CA ALA A 113 -2.85 -18.33 15.68
C ALA A 113 -3.23 -17.77 14.29
N GLN A 114 -2.33 -17.82 13.31
CA GLN A 114 -2.62 -17.42 11.93
C GLN A 114 -3.73 -18.28 11.30
N LYS A 115 -3.71 -19.60 11.53
CA LYS A 115 -4.74 -20.51 11.04
C LYS A 115 -6.09 -20.21 11.68
N GLU A 116 -6.14 -19.93 12.97
CA GLU A 116 -7.38 -19.56 13.66
C GLU A 116 -8.00 -18.28 13.09
N VAL A 117 -7.18 -17.27 12.76
CA VAL A 117 -7.65 -16.05 12.08
C VAL A 117 -8.18 -16.37 10.68
N LYS A 118 -7.43 -17.15 9.89
CA LYS A 118 -7.85 -17.60 8.54
C LYS A 118 -9.20 -18.33 8.59
N ASP A 119 -9.35 -19.27 9.52
CA ASP A 119 -10.55 -20.06 9.73
C ASP A 119 -11.71 -19.21 10.27
N ALA A 120 -11.43 -18.17 11.08
CA ALA A 120 -12.44 -17.22 11.54
C ALA A 120 -13.00 -16.37 10.40
N ILE A 121 -12.14 -15.86 9.52
CA ILE A 121 -12.54 -15.12 8.31
C ILE A 121 -13.40 -16.00 7.41
N GLN A 122 -12.94 -17.22 7.13
CA GLN A 122 -13.69 -18.15 6.27
C GLN A 122 -15.04 -18.56 6.88
N ARG A 123 -15.13 -18.70 8.21
CA ARG A 123 -16.41 -18.98 8.90
C ARG A 123 -17.38 -17.80 8.85
N ALA A 124 -16.87 -16.57 8.83
CA ALA A 124 -17.72 -15.38 8.71
C ALA A 124 -18.35 -15.27 7.32
N GLU A 125 -17.64 -15.73 6.27
CA GLU A 125 -18.08 -15.69 4.88
C GLU A 125 -17.93 -17.07 4.19
N PRO A 126 -18.75 -18.07 4.57
CA PRO A 126 -18.55 -19.46 4.14
C PRO A 126 -18.80 -19.70 2.64
N GLU A 127 -19.54 -18.82 1.98
CA GLU A 127 -19.88 -18.93 0.56
C GLU A 127 -18.87 -18.24 -0.36
N LEU A 128 -17.96 -17.43 0.20
CA LEU A 128 -16.97 -16.68 -0.55
C LEU A 128 -15.64 -17.44 -0.64
N PRO A 129 -14.93 -17.38 -1.78
CA PRO A 129 -13.53 -17.79 -1.85
C PRO A 129 -12.69 -17.03 -0.82
N PHE A 130 -11.68 -17.68 -0.24
CA PHE A 130 -10.91 -17.13 0.87
C PHE A 130 -10.38 -15.70 0.61
N GLU A 131 -9.79 -15.43 -0.57
CA GLU A 131 -9.30 -14.10 -0.91
C GLU A 131 -10.40 -13.02 -0.94
N THR A 132 -11.59 -13.39 -1.42
CA THR A 132 -12.75 -12.48 -1.40
C THR A 132 -13.25 -12.27 0.03
N ALA A 133 -13.29 -13.32 0.85
CA ALA A 133 -13.65 -13.22 2.26
C ALA A 133 -12.64 -12.36 3.04
N LEU A 134 -11.34 -12.52 2.78
CA LEU A 134 -10.26 -11.72 3.36
C LEU A 134 -10.39 -10.25 2.97
N ARG A 135 -10.71 -9.96 1.70
CA ARG A 135 -10.96 -8.59 1.27
C ARG A 135 -12.17 -7.97 1.96
N VAL A 136 -13.29 -8.70 2.04
CA VAL A 136 -14.50 -8.25 2.75
C VAL A 136 -14.21 -7.98 4.22
N HIS A 137 -13.44 -8.85 4.88
CA HIS A 137 -13.00 -8.64 6.26
C HIS A 137 -12.16 -7.36 6.40
N THR A 138 -11.16 -7.17 5.54
CA THR A 138 -10.30 -5.98 5.50
C THR A 138 -11.11 -4.69 5.26
N LEU A 139 -12.10 -4.71 4.36
CA LEU A 139 -13.00 -3.58 4.11
C LEU A 139 -13.86 -3.24 5.34
N ARG A 140 -14.32 -4.24 6.10
CA ARG A 140 -15.07 -4.01 7.34
C ARG A 140 -14.19 -3.40 8.43
N GLU A 141 -12.96 -3.88 8.59
CA GLU A 141 -12.01 -3.27 9.53
C GLU A 141 -11.73 -1.80 9.17
N MET A 142 -11.50 -1.50 7.88
CA MET A 142 -11.37 -0.11 7.44
C MET A 142 -12.64 0.70 7.70
N GLN A 143 -13.83 0.13 7.48
CA GLN A 143 -15.10 0.79 7.76
C GLN A 143 -15.20 1.19 9.23
N GLU A 144 -14.90 0.27 10.16
CA GLU A 144 -14.91 0.54 11.60
C GLU A 144 -13.91 1.64 11.99
N MET A 145 -12.70 1.58 11.45
CA MET A 145 -11.67 2.59 11.75
C MET A 145 -12.04 3.97 11.20
N ILE A 146 -12.52 4.05 9.96
CA ILE A 146 -12.97 5.30 9.32
C ILE A 146 -14.19 5.89 10.05
N GLU A 147 -15.14 5.04 10.47
CA GLU A 147 -16.30 5.46 11.26
C GLU A 147 -15.85 6.05 12.61
N SER A 148 -14.86 5.43 13.27
CA SER A 148 -14.30 5.96 14.53
C SER A 148 -13.62 7.33 14.38
N LYS A 149 -13.14 7.65 13.17
CA LYS A 149 -12.50 8.93 12.81
C LYS A 149 -13.48 9.95 12.22
N ASN A 150 -14.79 9.67 12.25
CA ASN A 150 -15.86 10.52 11.70
C ASN A 150 -15.72 10.76 10.19
N ASP A 151 -15.24 9.75 9.46
CA ASP A 151 -15.18 9.69 7.99
C ASP A 151 -14.72 10.99 7.29
N PRO A 152 -13.48 11.46 7.53
CA PRO A 152 -13.03 12.76 7.04
C PRO A 152 -12.93 12.86 5.50
N TYR A 153 -13.05 11.73 4.80
CA TYR A 153 -12.94 11.63 3.34
C TYR A 153 -14.20 11.09 2.66
N ASP A 154 -15.34 11.01 3.37
CA ASP A 154 -16.64 10.56 2.85
C ASP A 154 -16.59 9.17 2.17
N GLN A 155 -15.89 8.20 2.77
CA GLN A 155 -15.64 6.86 2.21
C GLN A 155 -16.59 5.78 2.73
N LEU A 156 -17.36 6.02 3.80
CA LEU A 156 -18.21 4.99 4.40
C LEU A 156 -19.26 4.45 3.42
N ASP A 157 -19.83 5.30 2.58
CA ASP A 157 -20.81 4.87 1.58
C ASP A 157 -20.17 4.00 0.48
N ASN A 158 -18.94 4.31 0.06
CA ASN A 158 -18.19 3.46 -0.87
C ASN A 158 -17.91 2.09 -0.24
N LEU A 159 -17.39 2.06 0.98
CA LEU A 159 -17.06 0.81 1.68
C LEU A 159 -18.29 -0.09 1.82
N LYS A 160 -19.43 0.45 2.28
CA LYS A 160 -20.69 -0.31 2.40
C LYS A 160 -21.12 -0.90 1.07
N SER A 161 -21.07 -0.12 -0.01
CA SER A 161 -21.48 -0.57 -1.34
C SER A 161 -20.53 -1.62 -1.92
N ILE A 162 -19.22 -1.48 -1.72
CA ILE A 162 -18.21 -2.45 -2.15
C ILE A 162 -18.37 -3.77 -1.39
N ILE A 163 -18.49 -3.71 -0.06
CA ILE A 163 -18.76 -4.89 0.79
C ILE A 163 -20.01 -5.61 0.31
N PHE A 164 -21.10 -4.86 0.08
CA PHE A 164 -22.34 -5.41 -0.45
C PHE A 164 -22.14 -6.07 -1.82
N ALA A 165 -21.36 -5.46 -2.72
CA ALA A 165 -21.10 -6.02 -4.05
C ALA A 165 -20.34 -7.35 -3.99
N TYR A 166 -19.35 -7.49 -3.11
CA TYR A 166 -18.66 -8.77 -2.90
C TYR A 166 -19.59 -9.84 -2.34
N ILE A 167 -20.34 -9.53 -1.27
CA ILE A 167 -21.23 -10.49 -0.61
C ILE A 167 -22.30 -11.01 -1.57
N ASN A 168 -22.81 -10.17 -2.47
CA ASN A 168 -23.83 -10.56 -3.45
C ASN A 168 -23.25 -11.12 -4.77
N GLY A 169 -21.92 -11.30 -4.87
CA GLY A 169 -21.27 -11.81 -6.07
C GLY A 169 -21.32 -10.87 -7.28
N HIS A 170 -21.59 -9.57 -7.06
CA HIS A 170 -21.49 -8.54 -8.11
C HIS A 170 -20.05 -8.08 -8.34
N LEU A 171 -19.17 -8.35 -7.38
CA LEU A 171 -17.74 -8.11 -7.46
C LEU A 171 -17.02 -9.39 -7.05
N GLN A 172 -15.95 -9.72 -7.77
CA GLN A 172 -15.11 -10.88 -7.48
C GLN A 172 -13.67 -10.42 -7.29
N TRP A 173 -12.98 -10.96 -6.28
CA TRP A 173 -11.57 -10.68 -6.09
C TRP A 173 -10.73 -11.51 -7.05
N ASN A 174 -9.93 -10.83 -7.89
CA ASN A 174 -9.02 -11.45 -8.84
C ASN A 174 -7.59 -11.04 -8.50
N SER A 175 -6.92 -11.78 -7.60
CA SER A 175 -5.54 -11.48 -7.22
C SER A 175 -4.62 -11.46 -8.45
N GLY A 176 -3.83 -10.39 -8.57
CA GLY A 176 -2.87 -10.19 -9.66
C GLY A 176 -3.48 -9.76 -11.01
N ALA A 177 -4.80 -9.63 -11.12
CA ALA A 177 -5.41 -8.98 -12.27
C ALA A 177 -5.19 -7.46 -12.15
N ASN A 178 -4.80 -6.80 -13.25
CA ASN A 178 -4.78 -5.34 -13.31
C ASN A 178 -6.20 -4.80 -13.55
N GLU A 179 -7.21 -5.36 -12.88
CA GLU A 179 -8.62 -4.99 -13.03
C GLU A 179 -9.06 -4.13 -11.84
N ALA A 180 -9.76 -3.02 -12.12
CA ALA A 180 -10.25 -2.12 -11.09
C ALA A 180 -11.68 -1.67 -11.38
N SER A 181 -12.43 -1.39 -10.32
CA SER A 181 -13.72 -0.71 -10.38
C SER A 181 -13.64 0.64 -9.70
N PHE A 182 -14.33 1.64 -10.26
CA PHE A 182 -14.38 2.98 -9.70
C PHE A 182 -15.68 3.21 -8.94
N TRP A 183 -15.57 3.79 -7.75
CA TRP A 183 -16.69 4.06 -6.87
C TRP A 183 -16.69 5.51 -6.43
N PHE A 184 -17.88 6.11 -6.38
CA PHE A 184 -18.06 7.47 -5.90
C PHE A 184 -19.37 7.62 -5.15
N ARG A 185 -19.32 8.09 -3.90
CA ARG A 185 -20.51 8.29 -3.03
C ARG A 185 -21.42 7.07 -2.97
N GLY A 186 -20.83 5.89 -2.79
CA GLY A 186 -21.54 4.61 -2.70
C GLY A 186 -22.08 4.07 -4.04
N GLN A 187 -21.75 4.68 -5.18
CA GLN A 187 -22.17 4.21 -6.49
C GLN A 187 -20.98 3.63 -7.27
N CYS A 188 -21.19 2.48 -7.91
CA CYS A 188 -20.25 1.91 -8.87
C CYS A 188 -20.33 2.72 -10.18
N ILE A 189 -19.24 3.40 -10.53
CA ILE A 189 -19.09 4.24 -11.72
C ILE A 189 -18.62 3.42 -12.92
N SER A 190 -17.74 2.45 -12.68
CA SER A 190 -17.31 1.46 -13.67
C SER A 190 -17.22 0.08 -13.04
N SER A 191 -17.68 -0.94 -13.78
CA SER A 191 -17.43 -2.34 -13.45
C SER A 191 -15.93 -2.66 -13.52
N PRO A 192 -15.47 -3.75 -12.88
CA PRO A 192 -14.07 -4.18 -13.00
C PRO A 192 -13.61 -4.26 -14.45
N GLU A 193 -12.59 -3.46 -14.78
CA GLU A 193 -11.97 -3.39 -16.10
C GLU A 193 -10.48 -3.15 -15.95
N ASN A 194 -9.69 -3.39 -17.00
CA ASN A 194 -8.26 -3.14 -16.95
C ASN A 194 -7.98 -1.70 -16.54
N PHE A 195 -7.27 -1.51 -15.43
CA PHE A 195 -6.98 -0.21 -14.88
C PHE A 195 -6.10 0.58 -15.83
N ASP A 196 -6.63 1.73 -16.25
CA ASP A 196 -5.91 2.75 -16.99
C ASP A 196 -5.88 4.05 -16.18
N LEU A 197 -4.69 4.65 -16.11
CA LEU A 197 -4.47 5.83 -15.28
C LEU A 197 -5.10 7.09 -15.90
N ASP A 198 -5.16 7.20 -17.22
CA ASP A 198 -5.78 8.33 -17.89
C ASP A 198 -7.30 8.30 -17.72
N ASP A 199 -7.91 7.11 -17.72
CA ASP A 199 -9.32 6.91 -17.38
C ASP A 199 -9.61 7.32 -15.92
N TYR A 200 -8.77 6.90 -14.98
CA TYR A 200 -8.84 7.36 -13.59
C TYR A 200 -8.83 8.89 -13.50
N TYR A 201 -7.85 9.56 -14.11
CA TYR A 201 -7.78 11.03 -14.05
C TYR A 201 -8.97 11.70 -14.73
N THR A 202 -9.46 11.13 -15.82
CA THR A 202 -10.61 11.65 -16.56
C THR A 202 -11.87 11.59 -15.69
N ILE A 203 -12.12 10.47 -15.04
CA ILE A 203 -13.27 10.27 -14.15
C ILE A 203 -13.13 11.14 -12.89
N ALA A 204 -11.98 11.12 -12.24
CA ALA A 204 -11.73 11.87 -11.02
C ALA A 204 -11.90 13.39 -11.24
N ARG A 205 -11.37 13.93 -12.35
CA ARG A 205 -11.57 15.34 -12.72
C ARG A 205 -13.03 15.66 -13.01
N ARG A 206 -13.73 14.79 -13.76
CA ARG A 206 -15.15 14.96 -14.08
C ARG A 206 -16.02 15.01 -12.83
N LEU A 207 -15.75 14.15 -11.85
CA LEU A 207 -16.52 14.06 -10.61
C LEU A 207 -16.08 15.07 -9.54
N ARG A 208 -14.97 15.80 -9.76
CA ARG A 208 -14.30 16.61 -8.73
C ARG A 208 -14.05 15.78 -7.46
N ALA A 209 -13.44 14.63 -7.67
CA ALA A 209 -13.17 13.59 -6.68
C ALA A 209 -12.06 13.96 -5.68
N GLU A 210 -12.22 15.09 -4.98
CA GLU A 210 -11.36 15.48 -3.85
C GLU A 210 -11.58 14.54 -2.66
N THR A 211 -12.83 14.13 -2.44
CA THR A 211 -13.25 13.16 -1.43
C THR A 211 -14.21 12.14 -2.06
N SER A 212 -14.53 11.08 -1.31
CA SER A 212 -15.52 10.07 -1.68
C SER A 212 -15.25 9.28 -2.96
N PHE A 213 -14.00 9.24 -3.43
CA PHE A 213 -13.61 8.44 -4.59
C PHE A 213 -12.75 7.26 -4.15
N TRP A 214 -13.05 6.09 -4.74
CA TRP A 214 -12.41 4.83 -4.40
C TRP A 214 -12.15 3.98 -5.64
N VAL A 215 -10.92 3.48 -5.76
CA VAL A 215 -10.50 2.48 -6.74
C VAL A 215 -10.35 1.14 -6.04
N GLU A 216 -11.18 0.17 -6.41
CA GLU A 216 -11.20 -1.18 -5.83
C GLU A 216 -10.61 -2.21 -6.79
N GLY A 217 -9.74 -3.09 -6.29
CA GLY A 217 -9.14 -4.21 -7.04
C GLY A 217 -7.63 -4.14 -7.24
N LEU A 218 -6.98 -3.01 -6.94
CA LEU A 218 -5.54 -2.81 -7.18
C LEU A 218 -4.63 -3.01 -5.97
N ASN A 219 -5.19 -2.90 -4.77
CA ASN A 219 -4.48 -3.21 -3.53
C ASN A 219 -4.60 -4.71 -3.25
N GLU A 220 -3.77 -5.28 -2.38
CA GLU A 220 -3.93 -6.68 -1.95
C GLU A 220 -5.23 -6.89 -1.14
N ALA A 221 -5.66 -8.16 -1.02
CA ALA A 221 -6.88 -8.51 -0.30
C ALA A 221 -6.80 -8.15 1.19
N GLY A 222 -5.65 -8.43 1.80
CA GLY A 222 -5.39 -8.23 3.22
C GLY A 222 -4.68 -6.92 3.57
N PRO A 223 -4.38 -6.72 4.87
CA PRO A 223 -3.58 -5.59 5.34
C PRO A 223 -2.21 -5.54 4.68
N ALA A 224 -1.80 -4.36 4.26
CA ALA A 224 -0.49 -4.14 3.67
C ALA A 224 0.59 -4.05 4.76
N PRO A 225 1.70 -4.81 4.65
CA PRO A 225 2.76 -4.72 5.64
C PRO A 225 3.45 -3.36 5.58
N MET A 226 3.58 -2.70 6.72
CA MET A 226 4.31 -1.45 6.89
C MET A 226 5.40 -1.67 7.94
N CYS A 227 6.53 -2.25 7.51
CA CYS A 227 7.73 -2.24 8.34
C CYS A 227 8.19 -0.81 8.51
N ALA A 228 8.54 -0.42 9.73
CA ALA A 228 9.17 0.85 10.01
C ALA A 228 10.67 0.61 10.18
N VAL A 229 11.51 1.34 9.44
CA VAL A 229 12.92 1.44 9.80
C VAL A 229 13.06 2.37 11.00
N THR A 230 13.61 1.82 12.08
CA THR A 230 14.09 2.64 13.21
C THR A 230 15.50 3.09 12.90
N GLU A 231 15.69 4.37 12.56
CA GLU A 231 17.02 4.97 12.57
C GLU A 231 17.46 5.14 14.03
N THR A 232 18.36 4.27 14.49
CA THR A 232 19.05 4.50 15.76
C THR A 232 20.19 5.47 15.53
N ARG A 233 19.94 6.78 15.75
CA ARG A 233 21.04 7.75 15.78
C ARG A 233 21.89 7.50 17.01
N THR A 234 23.04 6.86 16.84
CA THR A 234 24.09 6.84 17.85
C THR A 234 24.66 8.25 17.96
N ASN A 235 24.21 8.99 18.99
CA ASN A 235 24.74 10.29 19.45
C ASN A 235 24.91 11.39 18.36
N PRO A 236 24.16 12.51 18.43
CA PRO A 236 24.31 13.62 17.47
C PRO A 236 25.70 14.29 17.44
N TYR A 237 26.58 13.97 18.38
CA TYR A 237 27.96 14.45 18.45
C TYR A 237 29.00 13.46 17.92
N ASP A 238 28.61 12.23 17.58
CA ASP A 238 29.53 11.22 17.06
C ASP A 238 29.54 11.19 15.53
N ILE A 239 30.14 12.25 14.97
CA ILE A 239 30.33 12.46 13.53
C ILE A 239 31.19 11.36 12.87
N THR A 240 31.77 10.45 13.65
CA THR A 240 32.63 9.37 13.13
C THR A 240 31.84 8.17 12.61
N PHE A 241 30.57 8.04 13.02
CA PHE A 241 29.63 7.04 12.52
C PHE A 241 28.49 7.71 11.75
N ALA A 242 28.83 8.61 10.80
CA ALA A 242 27.91 8.82 9.68
C ALA A 242 27.63 7.42 9.10
N PRO A 243 26.37 6.99 8.94
CA PRO A 243 26.07 5.64 8.48
C PRO A 243 26.68 5.46 7.08
N GLN A 244 27.86 4.83 7.03
CA GLN A 244 28.68 4.73 5.82
C GLN A 244 28.03 3.86 4.73
N TYR A 245 26.87 3.29 5.03
CA TYR A 245 26.09 2.39 4.17
C TYR A 245 24.64 2.87 3.99
N SER A 246 24.31 4.10 4.39
CA SER A 246 23.00 4.68 4.12
C SER A 246 23.05 5.58 2.89
N HIS A 247 22.28 5.22 1.87
CA HIS A 247 22.12 6.04 0.67
C HIS A 247 20.95 7.00 0.88
N TRP A 248 21.25 8.29 0.81
CA TRP A 248 20.25 9.35 0.76
C TRP A 248 19.87 9.58 -0.69
N ILE A 249 18.58 9.46 -0.99
CA ILE A 249 18.07 9.65 -2.33
C ILE A 249 17.10 10.82 -2.28
N ASP A 250 17.34 11.77 -3.17
CA ASP A 250 16.41 12.88 -3.32
C ASP A 250 15.35 12.50 -4.36
N PHE A 251 14.08 12.74 -4.03
CA PHE A 251 13.00 12.65 -4.99
C PHE A 251 12.43 14.04 -5.27
N GLU A 252 12.07 14.30 -6.52
CA GLU A 252 11.14 15.35 -6.85
C GLU A 252 9.74 14.74 -6.97
N ILE A 253 8.76 15.34 -6.29
CA ILE A 253 7.37 14.89 -6.24
C ILE A 253 6.46 16.03 -6.67
N ARG A 254 5.40 15.72 -7.42
CA ARG A 254 4.38 16.70 -7.82
C ARG A 254 2.98 16.07 -7.89
N ILE A 255 1.99 16.96 -7.96
CA ILE A 255 0.61 16.58 -8.28
C ILE A 255 0.56 16.28 -9.79
N PRO A 256 -0.07 15.17 -10.22
CA PRO A 256 -0.13 14.82 -11.63
C PRO A 256 -0.67 15.95 -12.50
N GLY A 257 0.00 16.20 -13.63
CA GLY A 257 -0.37 17.27 -14.57
C GLY A 257 0.01 18.69 -14.13
N THR A 258 0.71 18.86 -13.01
CA THR A 258 1.21 20.17 -12.57
C THR A 258 2.67 20.40 -12.92
N GLU A 259 3.11 21.66 -12.97
CA GLU A 259 4.50 22.01 -13.27
C GLU A 259 5.38 22.12 -12.02
N ARG A 260 4.80 22.47 -10.86
CA ARG A 260 5.58 22.74 -9.65
C ARG A 260 5.74 21.46 -8.83
N SER A 261 6.98 21.13 -8.54
CA SER A 261 7.38 20.00 -7.70
C SER A 261 7.98 20.46 -6.38
N MET A 262 8.05 19.53 -5.43
CA MET A 262 8.86 19.66 -4.22
C MET A 262 9.98 18.63 -4.24
N LYS A 263 11.13 19.01 -3.70
CA LYS A 263 12.25 18.07 -3.49
C LYS A 263 12.21 17.57 -2.05
N LEU A 264 12.21 16.26 -1.87
CA LEU A 264 12.16 15.60 -0.57
C LEU A 264 13.27 14.55 -0.45
N GLU A 265 13.93 14.54 0.71
CA GLU A 265 14.93 13.53 1.06
C GLU A 265 14.21 12.24 1.50
N PHE A 266 14.64 11.12 0.92
CA PHE A 266 14.16 9.78 1.23
C PHE A 266 15.25 8.93 1.86
N PHE A 267 14.81 8.15 2.84
CA PHE A 267 15.59 7.07 3.44
C PHE A 267 14.90 5.74 3.12
N GLU A 268 15.63 4.78 2.53
CA GLU A 268 15.02 3.52 2.14
C GLU A 268 14.53 2.71 3.35
N ASP A 269 13.22 2.50 3.39
CA ASP A 269 12.59 1.58 4.33
C ASP A 269 12.46 0.20 3.70
N SER A 270 13.32 -0.75 4.12
CA SER A 270 13.27 -2.13 3.65
C SER A 270 12.13 -2.90 4.34
N GLY A 271 10.90 -2.77 3.84
CA GLY A 271 9.81 -3.68 4.22
C GLY A 271 8.40 -3.10 4.18
N SER A 272 8.26 -1.79 4.09
CA SER A 272 6.97 -1.15 3.82
C SER A 272 6.40 -1.56 2.46
N ALA A 273 5.08 -1.74 2.34
CA ALA A 273 4.37 -2.09 1.11
C ALA A 273 4.08 -0.86 0.24
N PHE A 274 3.80 0.28 0.87
CA PHE A 274 3.46 1.53 0.21
C PHE A 274 4.55 2.60 0.40
N PRO A 275 4.77 3.46 -0.60
CA PRO A 275 5.41 4.74 -0.39
C PRO A 275 4.50 5.62 0.49
N THR A 276 5.09 6.37 1.40
CA THR A 276 4.36 7.23 2.32
C THR A 276 4.78 8.69 2.19
N ILE A 277 3.82 9.58 2.43
CA ILE A 277 4.00 11.03 2.49
C ILE A 277 3.18 11.60 3.64
N TRP A 278 3.59 12.73 4.22
CA TRP A 278 2.84 13.39 5.28
C TRP A 278 1.76 14.32 4.73
N THR A 279 0.67 14.45 5.48
CA THR A 279 -0.43 15.41 5.23
C THR A 279 0.05 16.85 5.01
N ASP A 280 1.05 17.32 5.75
CA ASP A 280 1.66 18.64 5.58
C ASP A 280 2.36 18.79 4.22
N ASP A 281 3.01 17.74 3.72
CA ASP A 281 3.69 17.78 2.42
C ASP A 281 2.68 17.81 1.27
N ILE A 282 1.54 17.11 1.40
CA ILE A 282 0.40 17.27 0.49
C ILE A 282 -0.12 18.72 0.52
N SER A 283 -0.26 19.31 1.70
CA SER A 283 -0.71 20.70 1.85
C SER A 283 0.27 21.70 1.22
N ASN A 284 1.57 21.44 1.33
CA ASN A 284 2.62 22.22 0.67
C ASN A 284 2.55 22.09 -0.85
N LEU A 285 2.32 20.90 -1.40
CA LEU A 285 2.13 20.68 -2.84
C LEU A 285 0.91 21.44 -3.38
N LEU A 286 -0.21 21.42 -2.66
CA LEU A 286 -1.40 22.19 -3.00
C LEU A 286 -1.12 23.70 -2.99
N THR A 287 -0.47 24.19 -1.93
CA THR A 287 -0.09 25.61 -1.81
C THR A 287 0.85 26.05 -2.92
N LEU A 288 1.83 25.20 -3.27
CA LEU A 288 2.76 25.45 -4.36
C LEU A 288 2.04 25.58 -5.70
N ASN A 289 1.01 24.79 -5.96
CA ASN A 289 0.31 24.76 -7.27
C ASN A 289 -0.87 25.76 -7.36
N GLY A 290 -1.30 26.33 -6.25
CA GLY A 290 -2.26 27.43 -6.21
C GLY A 290 -3.71 26.98 -6.04
N ASN A 291 -4.61 27.96 -5.88
CA ASN A 291 -6.01 27.72 -5.56
C ASN A 291 -6.72 26.94 -6.68
N GLY A 292 -7.39 25.85 -6.31
CA GLY A 292 -8.15 25.00 -7.23
C GLY A 292 -7.38 23.80 -7.79
N THR A 293 -6.11 23.61 -7.43
CA THR A 293 -5.45 22.31 -7.63
C THR A 293 -6.06 21.29 -6.68
N ILE A 294 -6.36 20.10 -7.20
CA ILE A 294 -6.86 18.98 -6.42
C ILE A 294 -5.83 17.85 -6.44
N VAL A 295 -5.72 17.12 -5.33
CA VAL A 295 -5.05 15.82 -5.31
C VAL A 295 -6.16 14.79 -5.29
N PRO A 296 -6.46 14.12 -6.41
CA PRO A 296 -7.54 13.15 -6.46
C PRO A 296 -7.33 12.04 -5.44
N SER A 297 -8.37 11.76 -4.64
CA SER A 297 -8.42 10.60 -3.76
C SER A 297 -8.37 9.34 -4.60
N PHE A 298 -7.59 8.34 -4.17
CA PHE A 298 -7.50 7.06 -4.87
C PHE A 298 -8.29 5.97 -4.14
N SER A 299 -7.93 5.65 -2.91
CA SER A 299 -8.64 4.69 -2.04
C SER A 299 -8.09 4.79 -0.61
N HIS A 300 -8.54 3.94 0.31
CA HIS A 300 -7.84 3.73 1.57
C HIS A 300 -7.12 2.37 1.57
N VAL A 301 -6.06 2.29 2.36
CA VAL A 301 -5.33 1.05 2.63
C VAL A 301 -5.37 0.75 4.11
N LEU A 302 -5.67 -0.50 4.43
CA LEU A 302 -5.43 -1.07 5.75
C LEU A 302 -3.98 -1.51 5.79
N TYR A 303 -3.26 -1.15 6.84
CA TYR A 303 -1.86 -1.48 6.97
C TYR A 303 -1.50 -1.93 8.38
N SER A 304 -0.54 -2.84 8.46
CA SER A 304 -0.06 -3.39 9.72
C SER A 304 1.38 -2.99 9.96
N THR A 305 1.63 -2.40 11.12
CA THR A 305 2.97 -2.14 11.66
C THR A 305 3.36 -3.28 12.62
N LEU A 306 4.55 -3.21 13.21
CA LEU A 306 4.98 -4.17 14.23
C LEU A 306 4.09 -4.16 15.50
N SER A 307 3.38 -3.06 15.76
CA SER A 307 2.65 -2.86 17.02
C SER A 307 1.14 -2.72 16.86
N THR A 308 0.68 -2.28 15.69
CA THR A 308 -0.70 -1.89 15.47
C THR A 308 -1.11 -2.09 14.02
N GLN A 309 -2.41 -2.21 13.80
CA GLN A 309 -3.05 -2.07 12.51
C GLN A 309 -3.79 -0.73 12.48
N ASP A 310 -3.77 -0.06 11.34
CA ASP A 310 -4.39 1.25 11.15
C ASP A 310 -4.74 1.42 9.65
N GLU A 311 -5.55 2.40 9.31
CA GLU A 311 -5.89 2.73 7.93
C GLU A 311 -5.44 4.13 7.55
N ALA A 312 -5.16 4.32 6.27
CA ALA A 312 -4.76 5.62 5.74
C ALA A 312 -5.31 5.86 4.33
N PRO A 313 -5.67 7.11 3.99
CA PRO A 313 -6.01 7.48 2.63
C PRO A 313 -4.79 7.35 1.72
N THR A 314 -5.05 7.07 0.45
CA THR A 314 -4.05 7.03 -0.61
C THR A 314 -4.42 7.97 -1.75
N VAL A 315 -3.39 8.50 -2.40
CA VAL A 315 -3.49 9.43 -3.53
C VAL A 315 -2.54 9.00 -4.63
N ILE A 316 -2.75 9.49 -5.85
CA ILE A 316 -1.74 9.35 -6.92
C ILE A 316 -0.90 10.62 -6.98
N LEU A 317 0.42 10.46 -6.85
CA LEU A 317 1.41 11.51 -7.09
C LEU A 317 2.32 11.11 -8.25
N GLU A 318 3.00 12.09 -8.83
CA GLU A 318 4.10 11.83 -9.76
C GLU A 318 5.44 12.03 -9.07
N MET A 319 6.39 11.13 -9.32
CA MET A 319 7.74 11.23 -8.79
C MET A 319 8.82 11.09 -9.87
N LYS A 320 10.02 11.56 -9.58
CA LYS A 320 11.25 11.23 -10.29
C LYS A 320 12.44 11.31 -9.33
N VAL A 321 13.52 10.61 -9.62
CA VAL A 321 14.75 10.68 -8.84
C VAL A 321 15.44 12.00 -9.15
N ALA A 322 15.63 12.82 -8.13
CA ALA A 322 16.41 14.05 -8.24
C ALA A 322 17.90 13.70 -8.09
N GLY A 323 18.77 14.36 -8.86
CA GLY A 323 20.20 14.07 -8.82
C GLY A 323 20.90 14.37 -10.14
N ASN A 324 22.07 13.78 -10.33
CA ASN A 324 22.85 13.88 -11.55
C ASN A 324 23.41 12.50 -11.95
N PRO A 325 22.90 11.88 -13.04
CA PRO A 325 21.82 12.38 -13.88
C PRO A 325 20.45 12.18 -13.19
N PRO A 326 19.55 13.19 -13.21
CA PRO A 326 18.20 12.99 -12.72
C PRO A 326 17.44 12.09 -13.70
N THR A 327 16.48 11.32 -13.20
CA THR A 327 15.54 10.67 -14.13
C THR A 327 14.72 11.77 -14.80
N ARG A 328 14.59 11.71 -16.13
CA ARG A 328 13.89 12.76 -16.90
C ARG A 328 12.38 12.60 -16.88
N THR A 329 11.90 11.40 -16.53
CA THR A 329 10.48 11.07 -16.65
C THR A 329 9.82 11.09 -15.29
N TRP A 330 8.62 11.65 -15.27
CA TRP A 330 7.70 11.55 -14.15
C TRP A 330 6.98 10.21 -14.18
N PHE A 331 6.88 9.58 -13.01
CA PHE A 331 6.22 8.30 -12.85
C PHE A 331 5.06 8.44 -11.86
N PRO A 332 3.84 8.04 -12.25
CA PRO A 332 2.72 8.03 -11.33
C PRO A 332 2.89 6.91 -10.30
N LEU A 333 2.49 7.19 -9.07
CA LEU A 333 2.62 6.28 -7.95
C LEU A 333 1.49 6.50 -6.96
N GLN A 334 0.89 5.40 -6.48
CA GLN A 334 -0.04 5.44 -5.36
C GLN A 334 0.76 5.61 -4.06
N VAL A 335 0.43 6.66 -3.31
CA VAL A 335 1.12 7.07 -2.09
C VAL A 335 0.15 7.11 -0.93
N MET A 336 0.54 6.48 0.18
CA MET A 336 -0.20 6.51 1.43
C MET A 336 0.07 7.81 2.19
N VAL A 337 -0.99 8.51 2.58
CA VAL A 337 -0.89 9.80 3.27
C VAL A 337 -1.02 9.59 4.77
N LYS A 338 0.03 9.89 5.52
CA LYS A 338 0.06 9.76 6.98
C LYS A 338 -0.21 11.10 7.68
N PRO A 339 -0.91 11.10 8.83
CA PRO A 339 -1.04 12.28 9.66
C PRO A 339 0.35 12.72 10.14
N MET A 340 0.62 14.03 10.16
CA MET A 340 1.91 14.50 10.67
C MET A 340 2.06 14.09 12.14
N ASN A 341 3.19 13.47 12.47
CA ASN A 341 3.56 13.28 13.85
C ASN A 341 4.27 14.57 14.33
N GLU A 342 3.55 15.43 15.06
CA GLU A 342 4.08 16.69 15.62
C GLU A 342 5.37 16.50 16.45
N LYS A 343 5.62 15.28 16.92
CA LYS A 343 6.78 14.94 17.77
C LYS A 343 8.04 14.58 16.98
N THR A 344 7.94 14.39 15.67
CA THR A 344 9.09 13.99 14.86
C THR A 344 9.67 15.18 14.13
N ASN A 345 10.72 15.79 14.69
CA ASN A 345 11.64 16.68 13.96
C ASN A 345 12.50 15.91 12.92
N PHE A 346 12.03 14.76 12.43
CA PHE A 346 12.74 14.01 11.42
C PHE A 346 12.71 14.80 10.11
N LYS A 347 13.91 15.09 9.59
CA LYS A 347 14.06 15.69 8.26
C LYS A 347 13.65 14.72 7.14
N HIS A 348 13.52 13.44 7.46
CA HIS A 348 13.19 12.35 6.55
C HIS A 348 11.67 12.26 6.41
N ARG A 349 11.16 12.93 5.38
CA ARG A 349 9.72 13.09 5.17
C ARG A 349 9.10 11.99 4.31
N LEU A 350 9.93 11.19 3.63
CA LEU A 350 9.49 10.05 2.83
C LEU A 350 9.99 8.73 3.43
N SER A 351 9.11 7.74 3.50
CA SER A 351 9.44 6.34 3.79
C SER A 351 8.69 5.40 2.84
N GLY A 352 9.08 4.13 2.77
CA GLY A 352 8.39 3.14 1.93
C GLY A 352 9.16 2.68 0.70
N LYS A 353 8.46 2.20 -0.32
CA LYS A 353 9.07 1.60 -1.54
C LYS A 353 9.48 2.60 -2.63
N TRP A 354 9.69 3.88 -2.32
CA TRP A 354 9.95 4.93 -3.33
C TRP A 354 11.06 4.55 -4.32
N TRP A 355 12.23 4.15 -3.82
CA TRP A 355 13.36 3.75 -4.67
C TRP A 355 13.09 2.51 -5.52
N ARG A 356 12.43 1.49 -4.95
CA ARG A 356 12.08 0.26 -5.68
C ARG A 356 11.19 0.56 -6.87
N TYR A 357 10.20 1.44 -6.70
CA TYR A 357 9.36 1.89 -7.80
C TYR A 357 10.16 2.64 -8.86
N ALA A 358 11.11 3.50 -8.47
CA ALA A 358 11.96 4.19 -9.44
C ALA A 358 12.80 3.22 -10.28
N VAL A 359 13.47 2.25 -9.64
CA VAL A 359 14.31 1.26 -10.34
C VAL A 359 13.50 0.37 -11.28
N LEU A 360 12.35 -0.15 -10.83
CA LEU A 360 11.50 -1.03 -11.65
C LEU A 360 10.95 -0.31 -12.89
N ASN A 361 10.59 0.97 -12.77
CA ASN A 361 10.09 1.76 -13.89
C ASN A 361 11.19 2.13 -14.91
N GLU A 362 12.43 2.31 -14.47
CA GLU A 362 13.55 2.52 -15.40
C GLU A 362 13.91 1.21 -16.14
N GLN A 363 13.93 0.07 -15.43
CA GLN A 363 14.21 -1.25 -16.02
C GLN A 363 13.18 -1.68 -17.07
N SER A 364 11.88 -1.46 -16.81
CA SER A 364 10.81 -1.84 -17.75
C SER A 364 10.88 -1.11 -19.10
N ARG A 365 11.66 -0.02 -19.17
CA ARG A 365 11.88 0.79 -20.38
C ARG A 365 13.13 0.41 -21.17
N GLY A 366 13.82 -0.66 -20.79
CA GLY A 366 15.02 -1.11 -21.49
C GLY A 366 16.24 -0.19 -21.27
N LEU A 367 16.16 0.73 -20.31
CA LEU A 367 17.36 1.32 -19.72
C LEU A 367 17.97 0.21 -18.86
N HIS A 368 19.09 -0.35 -19.33
CA HIS A 368 19.91 -1.22 -18.51
C HIS A 368 20.34 -0.43 -17.27
N ALA A 369 19.61 -0.56 -16.17
CA ALA A 369 20.20 -0.43 -14.85
C ALA A 369 21.34 -1.43 -14.87
N GLY A 370 22.59 -0.95 -14.86
CA GLY A 370 23.74 -1.83 -15.00
C GLY A 370 23.65 -2.98 -14.00
N ASN A 371 24.19 -4.13 -14.38
CA ASN A 371 23.99 -5.39 -13.66
C ASN A 371 24.69 -5.42 -12.29
N THR A 372 25.24 -4.30 -11.84
CA THR A 372 25.95 -4.15 -10.58
C THR A 372 25.46 -2.90 -9.84
N LEU A 373 25.44 -2.95 -8.50
CA LEU A 373 25.16 -1.78 -7.67
C LEU A 373 26.12 -0.61 -7.99
N ASP A 374 27.33 -0.91 -8.46
CA ASP A 374 28.31 0.09 -8.87
C ASP A 374 27.87 0.91 -10.10
N ASP A 375 27.09 0.32 -11.02
CA ASP A 375 26.62 1.04 -12.22
C ASP A 375 25.48 2.04 -11.92
N ILE A 376 24.88 1.96 -10.73
CA ILE A 376 23.75 2.81 -10.31
C ILE A 376 24.24 4.00 -9.45
N PHE A 377 25.44 3.92 -8.87
CA PHE A 377 25.92 4.85 -7.85
C PHE A 377 27.20 5.63 -8.20
N PHE A 378 27.62 5.68 -9.46
CA PHE A 378 28.74 6.54 -9.92
C PHE A 378 28.35 7.59 -10.96
#